data_AF-A0A813VAM5-F1
#
_entry.id   AF-A0A813VAM5-F1
#
_cell.length_a   1.000
_cell.length_b   1.000
_cell.length_c   1.000
_cell.angle_alpha   90.00
_cell.angle_beta   90.00
_cell.angle_gamma   90.00
#
_symmetry.space_group_name_H-M   'P 1'
#
loop_
_entity.id
_entity.type
_entity.pdbx_description
1 polymer ?
#
loop_
_entity_poly.entity_id
_entity_poly.type
_entity_poly.pdbx_seq_one_letter_code
_entity_poly.pdbx_strand_id
1 'polypeptide(L)' 'MYARLRPNLISLVDAFDFHDNELNSCLGRYDGQVYEALMERARLNPTNRHKVHPVWKSIKQETKSKL' A
#
# COMPACT_ATOMS: atom_id res chain seq x y z
N MET A 1 -7.22 -10.85 -29.90
CA MET A 1 -6.35 -9.66 -29.79
C MET A 1 -5.58 -9.65 -28.47
N TYR A 2 -6.23 -9.61 -27.30
CA TYR A 2 -5.57 -9.54 -25.98
C TYR A 2 -4.54 -10.64 -25.69
N ALA A 3 -4.79 -11.89 -26.14
CA ALA A 3 -3.84 -12.99 -25.96
C ALA A 3 -2.47 -12.75 -26.62
N ARG A 4 -2.42 -11.95 -27.69
CA ARG A 4 -1.17 -11.60 -28.40
C ARG A 4 -0.34 -10.52 -27.68
N LEU A 5 -0.98 -9.71 -26.83
CA LEU A 5 -0.33 -8.63 -26.08
C LEU A 5 0.24 -9.11 -24.74
N ARG A 6 -0.40 -10.10 -24.11
CA ARG A 6 -0.01 -10.62 -22.78
C ARG A 6 1.49 -10.92 -22.59
N PRO A 7 2.19 -11.61 -23.51
CA PRO A 7 3.61 -11.92 -23.27
C PRO A 7 4.51 -10.69 -23.21
N ASN A 8 4.11 -9.58 -23.86
CA ASN A 8 4.93 -8.37 -23.96
C ASN A 8 4.46 -7.24 -23.03
N LEU A 9 3.41 -7.48 -22.23
CA LEU A 9 2.72 -6.41 -21.51
C LEU A 9 3.65 -5.70 -20.51
N ILE A 10 4.51 -6.46 -19.83
CA ILE A 10 5.49 -5.93 -18.87
C ILE A 10 6.51 -5.04 -19.60
N SER A 11 7.13 -5.53 -20.67
CA SER A 11 8.10 -4.73 -21.45
C SER A 11 7.49 -3.49 -22.09
N LEU A 12 6.20 -3.54 -22.46
CA LEU A 12 5.48 -2.37 -22.99
C LEU A 12 5.27 -1.28 -21.93
N VAL A 13 5.04 -1.66 -20.66
CA VAL A 13 4.93 -0.68 -19.57
C VAL A 13 6.30 -0.22 -19.07
N ASP A 14 7.31 -1.08 -19.11
CA ASP A 14 8.68 -0.74 -18.75
C ASP A 14 9.30 0.26 -19.74
N ALA A 15 8.87 0.24 -21.02
CA ALA A 15 9.35 1.17 -22.05
C ALA A 15 9.00 2.65 -21.77
N PHE A 16 8.11 2.94 -20.82
CA PHE A 16 7.87 4.32 -20.35
C PHE A 16 8.98 4.84 -19.44
N ASP A 17 9.88 3.97 -18.95
CA ASP A 17 11.08 4.31 -18.18
C ASP A 17 10.82 5.16 -16.93
N PHE A 18 9.67 4.92 -16.27
CA PHE A 18 9.35 5.57 -15.00
C PHE A 18 10.21 5.02 -13.88
N HIS A 19 10.89 5.90 -13.16
CA HIS A 19 11.64 5.48 -11.98
C HIS A 19 10.69 5.22 -10.79
N ASP A 20 11.02 4.27 -9.91
CA ASP A 20 10.20 3.92 -8.74
C ASP A 20 9.87 5.14 -7.86
N ASN A 21 10.78 6.12 -7.79
CA ASN A 21 10.58 7.36 -7.05
C ASN A 21 9.49 8.26 -7.68
N GLU A 22 9.39 8.26 -9.00
CA GLU A 22 8.38 9.00 -9.75
C GLU A 22 7.03 8.28 -9.71
N LEU A 23 7.05 6.95 -9.90
CA LEU A 23 5.86 6.11 -9.88
C LEU A 23 5.24 6.03 -8.48
N ASN A 24 6.06 6.08 -7.42
CA ASN A 24 5.67 6.11 -6.01
C ASN A 24 4.58 5.07 -5.65
N SER A 25 4.70 3.87 -6.21
CA SER A 25 3.73 2.79 -6.09
C SER A 25 4.38 1.54 -5.53
N CYS A 26 3.85 1.00 -4.43
CA CYS A 26 4.31 -0.29 -3.90
C CYS A 26 3.91 -1.46 -4.82
N LEU A 27 2.79 -1.36 -5.53
CA LEU A 27 2.31 -2.41 -6.43
C LEU A 27 3.04 -2.42 -7.77
N GLY A 28 3.50 -1.25 -8.21
CA GLY A 28 4.16 -1.05 -9.50
C GLY A 28 5.68 -1.05 -9.43
N ARG A 29 6.29 -1.50 -8.32
CA ARG A 29 7.75 -1.53 -8.18
C ARG A 29 8.39 -2.37 -9.28
N TYR A 30 9.48 -1.85 -9.83
CA TYR A 30 10.24 -2.52 -10.87
C TYR A 30 10.80 -3.88 -10.42
N ASP A 31 11.24 -4.00 -9.16
CA ASP A 31 11.83 -5.22 -8.61
C ASP A 31 10.81 -6.32 -8.27
N GLY A 32 9.51 -6.04 -8.38
CA GLY A 32 8.44 -6.97 -8.06
C GLY A 32 8.28 -7.33 -6.57
N GLN A 33 9.01 -6.68 -5.65
CA GLN A 33 8.96 -6.94 -4.20
C GLN A 33 7.78 -6.21 -3.54
N VAL A 34 6.58 -6.57 -3.98
CA VAL A 34 5.34 -5.84 -3.68
C VAL A 34 4.92 -5.98 -2.21
N TYR A 35 4.99 -7.19 -1.65
CA TYR A 35 4.44 -7.47 -0.33
C TYR A 35 5.25 -6.83 0.79
N GLU A 36 6.57 -6.89 0.67
CA GLU A 36 7.53 -6.28 1.58
C GLU A 36 7.36 -4.77 1.58
N ALA A 37 7.31 -4.15 0.38
CA ALA A 37 7.13 -2.71 0.24
C ALA A 37 5.78 -2.22 0.78
N LEU A 38 4.70 -2.98 0.56
CA LEU A 38 3.38 -2.69 1.16
C LEU A 38 3.43 -2.72 2.68
N MET A 39 4.09 -3.73 3.25
CA MET A 39 4.21 -3.87 4.69
C MET A 39 5.04 -2.73 5.31
N GLU A 40 6.15 -2.35 4.67
CA GLU A 40 6.96 -1.21 5.09
C GLU A 40 6.17 0.09 5.04
N ARG A 41 5.46 0.35 3.93
CA ARG A 41 4.64 1.57 3.79
C ARG A 41 3.51 1.61 4.82
N ALA A 42 2.89 0.48 5.12
CA ALA A 42 1.88 0.39 6.17
C ALA A 42 2.44 0.73 7.55
N ARG A 43 3.66 0.24 7.88
CA ARG A 43 4.32 0.53 9.17
C ARG A 43 4.69 2.02 9.32
N LEU A 44 5.03 2.70 8.22
CA LEU A 44 5.38 4.11 8.22
C LEU A 44 4.17 5.05 8.39
N ASN A 45 2.94 4.54 8.24
CA ASN A 45 1.73 5.35 8.38
C ASN A 45 1.64 5.97 9.79
N PRO A 46 1.48 7.30 9.93
CA PRO A 46 1.39 7.97 11.22
C PRO A 46 0.36 7.39 12.19
N THR A 47 -0.75 6.84 11.66
CA THR A 47 -1.80 6.23 12.48
C THR A 47 -1.35 4.96 13.18
N ASN A 48 -0.37 4.24 12.61
CA ASN A 48 0.14 2.98 13.12
C ASN A 48 1.26 3.15 14.16
N ARG A 49 1.64 4.39 14.51
CA ARG A 49 2.65 4.69 15.53
C ARG A 49 2.24 4.24 16.93
N HIS A 50 0.94 4.20 17.21
CA HIS A 50 0.39 3.80 18.50
C HIS A 50 -0.26 2.43 18.38
N LYS A 51 0.09 1.48 19.29
CA LYS A 51 -0.57 0.17 19.37
C LYS A 51 -2.08 0.28 19.59
N VAL A 52 -2.51 1.34 20.28
CA VAL A 52 -3.92 1.66 20.53
C VAL A 52 -4.14 3.10 20.12
N HIS A 53 -5.07 3.31 19.19
CA HIS A 53 -5.39 4.64 18.70
C HIS A 53 -5.99 5.50 19.82
N PRO A 54 -5.66 6.80 19.95
CA PRO A 54 -6.17 7.67 21.03
C PRO A 54 -7.70 7.70 21.16
N VAL A 55 -8.41 7.58 20.02
CA VAL A 55 -9.88 7.52 19.94
C VAL A 55 -10.47 6.33 20.73
N TRP A 56 -9.68 5.28 20.99
CA TRP A 56 -10.13 4.12 21.76
C TRP A 56 -10.69 4.49 23.13
N LYS A 57 -10.12 5.48 23.81
CA LYS A 57 -10.60 5.90 25.15
C LYS A 57 -12.03 6.44 25.09
N SER A 58 -12.33 7.26 24.09
CA SER A 58 -13.66 7.85 23.89
C SER A 58 -14.70 6.77 23.52
N ILE A 59 -14.35 5.88 22.58
CA ILE A 59 -15.22 4.75 22.20
C ILE A 59 -15.54 3.86 23.40
N LYS A 60 -14.52 3.58 24.24
CA LYS A 60 -14.69 2.73 25.43
C LYS A 60 -15.59 3.38 26.50
N GLN A 61 -15.59 4.70 26.61
CA GLN A 61 -16.48 5.42 27.53
C GLN A 61 -17.92 5.42 27.01
N GLU A 62 -18.11 5.69 25.72
CA GLU A 62 -19.45 5.70 25.11
C GLU A 62 -20.12 4.32 25.14
N THR A 63 -19.36 3.25 24.86
CA THR A 63 -19.87 1.87 24.94
C THR A 63 -20.24 1.45 26.36
N LYS A 64 -19.49 1.90 27.39
CA LYS A 64 -19.83 1.66 28.80
C LYS A 64 -21.07 2.40 29.27
N SER A 65 -21.38 3.56 28.69
CA SER A 65 -22.55 4.36 29.04
C SER A 65 -23.86 3.84 28.42
N LYS A 66 -23.77 2.93 27.45
CA LYS A 66 -24.91 2.35 26.70
C LYS A 66 -25.26 0.92 27.13
N LEU A 67 -24.45 0.32 28.01
CA LEU A 67 -24.75 -0.93 28.72
C LEU A 67 -25.28 -0.61 30.12
#